data_AF-A0A3N5WIK8-F1
#
_entry.id   AF-A0A3N5WIK8-F1
#
_cell.length_a   1.000
_cell.length_b   1.000
_cell.length_c   1.000
_cell.angle_alpha   90.00
_cell.angle_beta   90.00
_cell.angle_gamma   90.00
#
_symmetry.space_group_name_H-M   'P 1'
#
loop_
_entity.id
_entity.type
_entity.pdbx_description
1 polymer ?
#
loop_
_entity_poly.entity_id
_entity_poly.type
_entity_poly.pdbx_seq_one_letter_code
_entity_poly.pdbx_strand_id
1 'polypeptide(L)'
;MIRLKEQYKTTVLPEMRKRFGYGNVMQVPTLEKIVVNMGVKEAPSDAKILDAVMRDLATITGQRPSVRRARKSIANFKIREGMPVGCAVTLRGRRMWEFFDRLVNVAIPRIRDFRG
;
A
#
# COMPACT_ATOMS: atom_id res chain seq x y z
N MET A 1 -13.80 15.09 6.38
CA MET A 1 -14.45 13.92 5.75
C MET A 1 -13.57 13.43 4.60
N ILE A 2 -13.54 12.14 4.23
CA ILE A 2 -12.57 11.63 3.24
C ILE A 2 -13.30 11.45 1.91
N ARG A 3 -12.96 12.29 0.93
CA ARG A 3 -13.65 12.42 -0.36
C ARG A 3 -13.99 11.07 -1.01
N LEU A 4 -12.99 10.20 -1.21
CA LEU A 4 -13.21 8.89 -1.86
C LEU A 4 -14.04 7.92 -1.02
N LYS A 5 -13.98 8.02 0.31
CA LYS A 5 -14.79 7.18 1.20
C LYS A 5 -16.26 7.60 1.16
N GLU A 6 -16.53 8.90 1.07
CA GLU A 6 -17.90 9.39 0.83
C GLU A 6 -18.40 8.99 -0.54
N GLN A 7 -17.64 9.23 -1.60
CA GLN A 7 -18.00 8.85 -2.97
C GLN A 7 -18.31 7.34 -3.07
N TYR A 8 -17.52 6.51 -2.37
CA TYR A 8 -17.80 5.08 -2.28
C TYR A 8 -19.19 4.79 -1.68
N LYS A 9 -19.55 5.45 -0.58
CA LYS A 9 -20.83 5.24 0.11
C LYS A 9 -22.02 5.82 -0.64
N THR A 10 -21.88 7.00 -1.22
CA THR A 10 -23.00 7.75 -1.82
C THR A 10 -23.27 7.33 -3.27
N THR A 11 -22.23 6.92 -4.01
CA THR A 11 -22.32 6.70 -5.45
C THR A 11 -21.98 5.26 -5.81
N VAL A 12 -20.80 4.78 -5.44
CA VAL A 12 -20.31 3.45 -5.87
C VAL A 12 -21.17 2.32 -5.30
N LEU A 13 -21.52 2.40 -4.01
CA LEU A 13 -22.28 1.35 -3.33
C LEU A 13 -23.70 1.19 -3.93
N PRO A 14 -24.49 2.26 -4.14
CA PRO A 14 -25.77 2.16 -4.84
C PRO A 14 -25.65 1.62 -6.27
N GLU A 15 -24.65 2.08 -7.04
CA GLU A 15 -24.45 1.63 -8.42
C GLU A 15 -24.06 0.15 -8.49
N MET A 16 -23.16 -0.31 -7.62
CA MET A 16 -22.77 -1.71 -7.50
C MET A 16 -23.99 -2.58 -7.17
N ARG A 17 -24.84 -2.14 -6.24
CA ARG A 17 -26.05 -2.87 -5.88
C ARG A 17 -27.03 -2.98 -7.04
N LYS A 18 -27.25 -1.88 -7.78
CA LYS A 18 -28.12 -1.87 -8.97
C LYS A 18 -27.57 -2.76 -10.09
N ARG A 19 -26.25 -2.68 -10.35
CA ARG A 19 -25.61 -3.40 -11.46
C ARG A 19 -25.49 -4.90 -11.23
N PHE A 20 -25.20 -5.32 -10.00
CA PHE A 20 -24.90 -6.72 -9.68
C PHE A 20 -26.00 -7.41 -8.86
N GLY A 21 -27.08 -6.71 -8.50
CA GLY A 21 -28.25 -7.31 -7.85
C GLY A 21 -28.01 -7.76 -6.40
N TYR A 22 -27.05 -7.17 -5.69
CA TYR A 22 -26.75 -7.58 -4.30
C TYR A 22 -27.97 -7.39 -3.38
N GLY A 23 -28.43 -8.50 -2.79
CA GLY A 23 -29.55 -8.51 -1.85
C GLY A 23 -29.22 -7.84 -0.52
N ASN A 24 -27.96 -7.97 -0.07
CA ASN A 24 -27.45 -7.41 1.17
C ASN A 24 -26.33 -6.38 0.89
N VAL A 25 -26.37 -5.24 1.58
CA VAL A 25 -25.36 -4.17 1.50
C VAL A 25 -23.97 -4.69 1.87
N MET A 26 -23.88 -5.64 2.79
CA MET A 26 -22.60 -6.24 3.22
C MET A 26 -21.94 -7.12 2.15
N GLN A 27 -22.64 -7.46 1.07
CA GLN A 27 -22.06 -8.19 -0.06
C GLN A 27 -21.31 -7.28 -1.03
N VAL A 28 -21.51 -5.96 -0.95
CA VAL A 28 -20.87 -5.00 -1.86
C VAL A 28 -19.36 -4.98 -1.56
N PRO A 29 -18.48 -5.14 -2.57
CA PRO A 29 -17.03 -5.13 -2.37
C PRO A 29 -16.54 -3.82 -1.75
N THR A 30 -15.64 -3.93 -0.77
CA THR A 30 -15.01 -2.79 -0.08
C THR A 30 -13.49 -2.92 -0.13
N LEU A 31 -12.78 -1.79 -0.03
CA LEU A 31 -11.34 -1.81 0.21
C LEU A 31 -11.05 -2.19 1.67
N GLU A 32 -10.42 -3.34 1.87
CA GLU A 32 -10.07 -3.84 3.22
C GLU A 32 -8.76 -3.24 3.74
N LYS A 33 -7.73 -3.21 2.88
CA LYS A 33 -6.40 -2.67 3.16
C LYS A 33 -5.64 -2.36 1.87
N ILE A 34 -4.67 -1.46 1.98
CA ILE A 34 -3.62 -1.26 0.98
C ILE A 34 -2.28 -1.56 1.64
N VAL A 35 -1.48 -2.44 1.02
CA VAL A 35 -0.14 -2.76 1.49
C VAL A 35 0.86 -2.15 0.53
N VAL A 36 1.70 -1.25 1.04
CA VAL A 36 2.82 -0.67 0.30
C VAL A 36 4.08 -1.38 0.76
N ASN A 37 4.76 -2.06 -0.16
CA ASN A 37 5.94 -2.87 0.12
C ASN A 37 7.12 -2.38 -0.71
N MET A 38 8.28 -2.26 -0.09
CA MET A 38 9.53 -1.98 -0.78
C MET A 38 10.57 -3.04 -0.40
N GLY A 39 10.99 -3.81 -1.40
CA GLY A 39 12.12 -4.73 -1.29
C GLY A 39 13.42 -3.96 -1.51
N VAL A 40 14.38 -4.13 -0.61
CA VAL A 40 15.68 -3.44 -0.65
C VAL A 40 16.74 -4.51 -0.67
N LYS A 41 17.36 -4.73 -1.84
CA LYS A 41 18.33 -5.84 -2.03
C LYS A 41 19.61 -5.62 -1.22
N GLU A 42 19.97 -4.35 -1.04
CA GLU A 42 21.19 -3.89 -0.37
C GLU A 42 21.02 -3.76 1.16
N ALA A 43 19.80 -3.97 1.68
CA ALA A 43 19.50 -3.83 3.12
C ALA A 43 20.30 -4.77 4.05
N PRO A 44 20.65 -6.01 3.65
CA PRO A 44 21.50 -6.86 4.48
C PRO A 44 22.95 -6.34 4.62
N SER A 45 23.44 -5.58 3.63
CA SER A 45 24.80 -5.04 3.59
C SER A 45 24.91 -3.63 4.18
N ASP A 46 23.87 -2.81 4.04
CA ASP A 46 23.88 -1.43 4.53
C ASP A 46 22.54 -1.05 5.21
N ALA A 47 22.61 -0.92 6.54
CA ALA A 47 21.47 -0.52 7.36
C ALA A 47 21.01 0.93 7.09
N LYS A 48 21.90 1.82 6.61
CA LYS A 48 21.56 3.22 6.34
C LYS A 48 20.60 3.36 5.16
N ILE A 49 20.75 2.51 4.14
CA ILE A 49 19.83 2.46 3.00
C ILE A 49 18.44 2.06 3.47
N LEU A 50 18.35 1.07 4.36
CA LEU A 50 17.07 0.64 4.92
C LEU A 50 16.41 1.79 5.71
N ASP A 51 17.17 2.51 6.53
CA ASP A 51 16.64 3.65 7.29
C ASP A 51 16.16 4.78 6.37
N ALA A 52 16.89 5.08 5.29
CA ALA A 52 16.48 6.08 4.29
C ALA A 52 15.15 5.67 3.62
N VAL A 53 15.07 4.43 3.13
CA VAL A 53 13.86 3.88 2.52
C VAL A 53 12.68 3.90 3.51
N MET A 54 12.92 3.59 4.78
CA MET A 54 11.87 3.66 5.79
C MET A 54 11.36 5.09 6.01
N ARG A 55 12.22 6.10 5.94
CA ARG A 55 11.82 7.52 6.04
C ARG A 55 11.00 7.96 4.83
N ASP A 56 11.41 7.57 3.64
CA ASP A 56 10.67 7.91 2.41
C ASP A 56 9.28 7.27 2.42
N LEU A 57 9.21 5.99 2.76
CA LEU A 57 7.94 5.26 2.82
C LEU A 57 7.05 5.80 3.95
N ALA A 58 7.63 6.24 5.07
CA ALA A 58 6.91 6.95 6.12
C ALA A 58 6.34 8.29 5.63
N THR A 59 7.11 9.04 4.86
CA THR A 59 6.72 10.36 4.31
C THR A 59 5.57 10.19 3.30
N ILE A 60 5.67 9.20 2.41
CA ILE A 60 4.64 8.89 1.42
C ILE A 60 3.34 8.45 2.10
N THR A 61 3.42 7.48 3.01
CA THR A 61 2.23 6.81 3.58
C THR A 61 1.69 7.47 4.86
N GLY A 62 2.45 8.36 5.49
CA GLY A 62 2.10 8.96 6.79
C GLY A 62 2.15 7.96 7.95
N GLN A 63 2.79 6.80 7.77
CA GLN A 63 2.85 5.73 8.76
C GLN A 63 4.25 5.11 8.81
N ARG A 64 4.76 4.87 10.03
CA ARG A 64 6.05 4.21 10.21
C ARG A 64 6.01 2.78 9.62
N PRO A 65 6.93 2.43 8.70
CA PRO A 65 7.00 1.10 8.11
C PRO A 65 7.47 0.02 9.10
N SER A 66 7.02 -1.21 8.85
CA SER A 66 7.52 -2.42 9.51
C SER A 66 8.65 -3.03 8.68
N VAL A 67 9.78 -3.37 9.32
CA VAL A 67 10.89 -4.07 8.66
C VAL A 67 10.46 -5.50 8.33
N ARG A 68 10.73 -5.93 7.10
CA ARG A 68 10.52 -7.31 6.64
C ARG A 68 11.84 -8.06 6.72
N ARG A 69 11.81 -9.19 7.41
CA ARG A 69 12.96 -10.09 7.58
C ARG A 69 12.80 -11.32 6.70
N ALA A 70 13.93 -11.87 6.25
CA ALA A 70 13.96 -13.10 5.49
C ALA A 70 13.43 -14.28 6.32
N ARG A 71 12.50 -15.06 5.76
CA ARG A 71 11.94 -16.26 6.40
C ARG A 71 12.81 -17.51 6.21
N LYS A 72 13.68 -17.50 5.21
CA LYS A 72 14.55 -18.62 4.84
C LYS A 72 15.87 -18.06 4.35
N SER A 73 16.94 -18.84 4.51
CA SER A 73 18.24 -18.54 3.92
C SER A 73 18.25 -18.91 2.43
N ILE A 74 18.76 -18.04 1.57
CA ILE A 74 18.87 -18.26 0.13
C ILE A 74 20.28 -17.85 -0.34
N ALA A 75 21.09 -18.84 -0.71
CA ALA A 75 22.50 -18.65 -1.06
C ALA A 75 22.69 -17.73 -2.29
N ASN A 76 21.86 -17.87 -3.32
CA ASN A 76 21.94 -17.06 -4.56
C ASN A 76 21.81 -15.56 -4.30
N PHE A 77 21.03 -15.17 -3.29
CA PHE A 77 20.85 -13.77 -2.89
C PHE A 77 21.77 -13.37 -1.73
N LYS A 78 22.60 -14.28 -1.23
CA LYS A 78 23.46 -14.10 -0.04
C LYS A 78 22.67 -13.67 1.20
N ILE A 79 21.41 -14.13 1.32
CA ILE A 79 20.52 -13.80 2.43
C ILE A 79 20.48 -14.96 3.43
N ARG A 80 20.58 -14.64 4.72
CA ARG A 80 20.33 -15.57 5.84
C ARG A 80 18.97 -15.29 6.47
N GLU A 81 18.37 -16.31 7.07
CA GLU A 81 17.15 -16.18 7.85
C GLU A 81 17.27 -15.08 8.93
N GLY A 82 16.23 -14.28 9.10
CA GLY A 82 16.20 -13.15 10.05
C GLY A 82 16.83 -11.84 9.56
N MET A 83 17.58 -11.86 8.44
CA MET A 83 18.15 -10.64 7.86
C MET A 83 17.07 -9.68 7.35
N PRO A 84 17.24 -8.35 7.51
CA PRO A 84 16.31 -7.37 6.95
C PRO A 84 16.43 -7.34 5.42
N VAL A 85 15.30 -7.44 4.73
CA VAL A 85 15.23 -7.50 3.25
C VAL A 85 14.37 -6.38 2.65
N GLY A 86 13.76 -5.56 3.49
CA GLY A 86 12.93 -4.45 3.07
C GLY A 86 12.00 -3.95 4.16
N CYS A 87 11.00 -3.18 3.77
CA CYS A 87 9.99 -2.68 4.69
C CYS A 87 8.62 -2.57 4.02
N ALA A 88 7.56 -2.64 4.83
CA ALA A 88 6.19 -2.52 4.34
C ALA A 88 5.29 -1.77 5.33
N VAL A 89 4.28 -1.10 4.80
CA VAL A 89 3.19 -0.46 5.54
C VAL A 89 1.87 -1.09 5.12
N THR A 90 1.04 -1.43 6.09
CA THR A 90 -0.37 -1.81 5.87
C THR A 90 -1.25 -0.63 6.28
N LEU A 91 -1.92 -0.02 5.32
CA LEU A 91 -2.87 1.06 5.50
C LEU A 91 -4.29 0.50 5.57
N ARG A 92 -5.05 0.93 6.58
CA ARG A 92 -6.47 0.58 6.77
C ARG A 92 -7.27 1.83 7.14
N GLY A 93 -8.59 1.75 7.02
CA GLY A 93 -9.49 2.82 7.45
C GLY A 93 -9.18 4.14 6.76
N ARG A 94 -9.06 5.23 7.54
CA ARG A 94 -8.88 6.58 6.98
C ARG A 94 -7.63 6.74 6.12
N ARG A 95 -6.47 6.33 6.65
CA ARG A 95 -5.17 6.51 5.98
C ARG A 95 -5.11 5.78 4.64
N MET A 96 -5.81 4.66 4.52
CA MET A 96 -5.93 3.90 3.27
C MET A 96 -6.66 4.73 2.19
N TRP A 97 -7.81 5.30 2.53
CA TRP A 97 -8.57 6.12 1.58
C TRP A 97 -7.84 7.41 1.19
N GLU A 98 -7.15 8.06 2.13
CA GLU A 98 -6.33 9.25 1.85
C GLU A 98 -5.10 8.91 0.98
N PHE A 99 -4.45 7.77 1.22
CA PHE A 99 -3.37 7.29 0.38
C PHE A 99 -3.87 6.94 -1.03
N PHE A 100 -5.01 6.26 -1.14
CA PHE A 100 -5.61 5.91 -2.42
C PHE A 100 -5.97 7.16 -3.24
N ASP A 101 -6.50 8.19 -2.58
CA ASP A 101 -6.82 9.47 -3.23
C ASP A 101 -5.58 10.17 -3.79
N ARG A 102 -4.52 10.26 -2.99
CA ARG A 102 -3.23 10.81 -3.43
C ARG A 102 -2.59 9.97 -4.53
N LEU A 103 -2.71 8.65 -4.46
CA LEU A 103 -2.15 7.74 -5.45
C LEU A 103 -2.80 7.98 -6.82
N VAL A 104 -4.12 7.90 -6.89
CA VAL A 104 -4.87 7.98 -8.15
C VAL A 104 -4.87 9.38 -8.74
N ASN A 105 -5.10 10.41 -7.91
CA ASN A 105 -5.32 11.77 -8.42
C ASN A 105 -4.04 12.61 -8.49
N VAL A 106 -2.95 12.21 -7.82
CA VAL A 106 -1.71 13.01 -7.77
C VAL A 106 -0.50 12.23 -8.27
N ALA A 107 -0.24 11.03 -7.74
CA ALA A 107 1.00 10.31 -8.04
C ALA A 107 0.98 9.65 -9.43
N ILE A 108 -0.09 8.93 -9.78
CA ILE A 108 -0.19 8.20 -11.05
C ILE A 108 -0.10 9.14 -12.28
N PRO A 109 -0.81 10.29 -12.33
CA PRO A 109 -0.71 11.21 -13.46
C PRO A 109 0.68 11.84 -13.64
N ARG A 110 1.54 11.78 -12.62
CA ARG A 110 2.91 12.30 -12.66
C ARG A 110 3.94 11.24 -13.08
N ILE A 111 3.52 10.01 -13.35
CA ILE A 111 4.40 8.97 -13.86
C ILE A 111 4.80 9.33 -15.29
N ARG A 112 6.09 9.17 -15.62
CA ARG A 112 6.60 9.40 -16.97
C ARG A 112 5.89 8.46 -17.95
N ASP A 113 5.43 9.00 -19.07
CA ASP A 113 4.77 8.25 -20.14
C ASP A 113 3.49 7.49 -19.68
N PHE A 114 2.71 8.07 -18.76
CA PHE A 114 1.46 7.47 -18.28
C PHE A 114 0.38 7.42 -19.39
N ARG A 115 -0.22 6.23 -19.61
CA ARG A 115 -1.23 5.98 -20.67
C ARG A 115 -2.55 5.39 -20.16
N GLY A 116 -2.81 5.46 -18.86
CA GLY A 116 -3.98 4.84 -18.22
C GLY A 116 -3.61 3.66 -17.34
#